data_AF-A0A965Y607-F1
#
_entry.id   AF-A0A965Y607-F1
#
_cell.length_a   1.000
_cell.length_b   1.000
_cell.length_c   1.000
_cell.angle_alpha   90.00
_cell.angle_beta   90.00
_cell.angle_gamma   90.00
#
_symmetry.space_group_name_H-M   'P 1'
#
loop_
_entity.id
_entity.type
_entity.pdbx_description
1 polymer ?
#
loop_
_entity_poly.entity_id
_entity_poly.type
_entity_poly.pdbx_seq_one_letter_code
_entity_poly.pdbx_strand_id
1 'polypeptide(L)'
;WAGIFIWIWNIILGVAICWFYGKLPAVKKGLPAVLIMSLIQGGGQLLITQVNQTLAAFVPCCIALAVALLLGKTGLYNKPWRIEKSRLMNRATAAENEADYPRDMSMHQAFSPYYILTAITLFVLLIPPVKRFLGQFKVGLSFPEMSTAYGYTNAAVAQFSPFAPLTHASVFLLLASLLGFLYFKKHKWIASDGGKKILMRSVDKTVPSAIAVVGFIIMSRIMGGTGQTVVLAQGIAGVFGPGYAFLAAVVGMLGSFMTSSNMASNILFGEFQMTTANILHNLTDRSLVILDEVGRGTSTYDGMSIAWAVLEHLADESAAAKAKVLFATHYHELTCLEERFPCIENLSMSVKEDADGIFFLHQVVKGSADRSYGIEVARLAGLPRPVLKRAFDLLQRFEKEERTGNFPKKKKEVPGIRQMELFDSGRHAVIEELAAIEPDGLTPFRALELLYTLSEKSREVLRSENHTSS
;
A
#
# COMPACT_ATOMS: atom_id res chain seq x y z
N TRP A 1 -3.23 -3.24 -6.14
CA TRP A 1 -4.55 -3.12 -5.47
C TRP A 1 -4.74 -1.82 -4.71
N ALA A 2 -3.96 -1.52 -3.66
CA ALA A 2 -4.11 -0.27 -2.89
C ALA A 2 -4.04 1.02 -3.74
N GLY A 3 -3.12 1.09 -4.71
CA GLY A 3 -3.03 2.24 -5.63
C GLY A 3 -4.25 2.41 -6.53
N ILE A 4 -4.84 1.30 -7.01
CA ILE A 4 -6.08 1.32 -7.82
C ILE A 4 -7.26 1.76 -6.95
N PHE A 5 -7.32 1.28 -5.70
CA PHE A 5 -8.35 1.69 -4.75
C PHE A 5 -8.28 3.20 -4.44
N ILE A 6 -7.08 3.73 -4.17
CA ILE A 6 -6.86 5.17 -3.96
C ILE A 6 -7.26 5.97 -5.20
N TRP A 7 -6.96 5.46 -6.41
CA TRP A 7 -7.33 6.12 -7.65
C TRP A 7 -8.86 6.17 -7.84
N ILE A 8 -9.57 5.07 -7.62
CA ILE A 8 -11.04 5.04 -7.67
C ILE A 8 -11.61 6.05 -6.67
N TRP A 9 -11.10 6.10 -5.45
CA TRP A 9 -11.54 7.06 -4.45
C TRP A 9 -11.22 8.52 -4.83
N ASN A 10 -10.09 8.77 -5.50
CA ASN A 10 -9.78 10.11 -6.01
C ASN A 10 -10.84 10.60 -7.01
N ILE A 11 -11.31 9.71 -7.91
CA ILE A 11 -12.42 10.03 -8.82
C ILE A 11 -13.71 10.31 -8.04
N ILE A 12 -14.09 9.42 -7.12
CA ILE A 12 -15.33 9.53 -6.34
C ILE A 12 -15.34 10.83 -5.52
N LEU A 13 -14.24 11.15 -4.83
CA LEU A 13 -14.10 12.38 -4.04
C LEU A 13 -14.14 13.62 -4.93
N GLY A 14 -13.44 13.62 -6.06
CA GLY A 14 -13.48 14.74 -7.00
C GLY A 14 -14.90 15.02 -7.53
N VAL A 15 -15.65 13.97 -7.87
CA VAL A 15 -17.06 14.06 -8.27
C VAL A 15 -17.94 14.51 -7.10
N ALA A 16 -17.72 13.99 -5.90
CA ALA A 16 -18.46 14.37 -4.69
C ALA A 16 -18.24 15.84 -4.33
N ILE A 17 -17.00 16.36 -4.44
CA ILE A 17 -16.70 17.78 -4.23
C ILE A 17 -17.51 18.62 -5.22
N CYS A 18 -17.49 18.28 -6.51
CA CYS A 18 -18.31 18.97 -7.51
C CYS A 18 -19.80 18.93 -7.15
N TRP A 19 -20.29 17.76 -6.69
CA TRP A 19 -21.68 17.59 -6.26
C TRP A 19 -22.04 18.44 -5.04
N PHE A 20 -21.16 18.55 -4.04
CA PHE A 20 -21.40 19.43 -2.89
C PHE A 20 -21.44 20.90 -3.30
N TYR A 21 -20.53 21.32 -4.19
CA TYR A 21 -20.45 22.70 -4.66
C TYR A 21 -21.62 23.14 -5.52
N GLY A 22 -22.31 22.24 -6.22
CA GLY A 22 -23.41 22.67 -7.08
C GLY A 22 -24.20 21.57 -7.76
N LYS A 23 -24.26 20.38 -7.16
CA LYS A 23 -25.01 19.21 -7.64
C LYS A 23 -24.62 18.84 -9.08
N LEU A 24 -25.57 18.31 -9.85
CA LEU A 24 -25.38 17.85 -11.22
C LEU A 24 -24.73 18.89 -12.16
N PRO A 25 -25.12 20.19 -12.14
CA PRO A 25 -24.49 21.20 -12.98
C PRO A 25 -22.99 21.41 -12.69
N ALA A 26 -22.59 21.39 -11.42
CA ALA A 26 -21.17 21.49 -11.04
C ALA A 26 -20.39 20.22 -11.37
N VAL A 27 -21.00 19.03 -11.24
CA VAL A 27 -20.39 17.78 -11.70
C VAL A 27 -20.14 17.85 -13.21
N LYS A 28 -21.12 18.23 -14.02
CA LYS A 28 -20.95 18.35 -15.48
C LYS A 28 -19.83 19.31 -15.87
N LYS A 29 -19.71 20.44 -15.15
CA LYS A 29 -18.67 21.44 -15.39
C LYS A 29 -17.28 20.98 -14.94
N GLY A 30 -17.19 20.33 -13.78
CA GLY A 30 -15.93 19.92 -13.15
C GLY A 30 -15.39 18.56 -13.60
N LEU A 31 -16.24 17.68 -14.16
CA LEU A 31 -15.87 16.30 -14.50
C LEU A 31 -14.63 16.18 -15.40
N PRO A 32 -14.45 16.97 -16.47
CA PRO A 32 -13.25 16.88 -17.30
C PRO A 32 -11.96 17.13 -16.50
N ALA A 33 -11.94 18.19 -15.67
CA ALA A 33 -10.81 18.48 -14.80
C ALA A 33 -10.59 17.38 -13.76
N VAL A 34 -11.67 16.86 -13.13
CA VAL A 34 -11.57 15.76 -12.15
C VAL A 34 -10.96 14.50 -12.78
N LEU A 35 -11.41 14.10 -13.97
CA LEU A 35 -10.88 12.91 -14.66
C LEU A 35 -9.41 13.06 -15.03
N ILE A 36 -9.03 14.22 -15.58
CA ILE A 36 -7.64 14.51 -15.94
C ILE A 36 -6.74 14.52 -14.69
N MET A 37 -7.15 15.23 -13.65
CA MET A 37 -6.39 15.33 -12.41
C MET A 37 -6.28 13.97 -11.70
N SER A 38 -7.36 13.19 -11.70
CA SER A 38 -7.37 11.86 -11.09
C SER A 38 -6.53 10.85 -11.87
N LEU A 39 -6.54 10.89 -13.21
CA LEU A 39 -5.66 10.06 -14.04
C LEU A 39 -4.19 10.38 -13.75
N ILE A 40 -3.85 11.67 -13.65
CA ILE A 40 -2.48 12.09 -13.38
C ILE A 40 -2.09 11.68 -11.95
N GLN A 41 -2.87 12.07 -10.94
CA GLN A 41 -2.51 11.82 -9.55
C GLN A 41 -2.62 10.34 -9.17
N GLY A 42 -3.76 9.70 -9.40
CA GLY A 42 -3.99 8.29 -9.07
C GLY A 42 -3.25 7.33 -10.00
N GLY A 43 -3.39 7.51 -11.31
CA GLY A 43 -2.71 6.68 -12.31
C GLY A 43 -1.20 6.90 -12.33
N GLY A 44 -0.73 8.15 -12.25
CA GLY A 44 0.69 8.46 -12.15
C GLY A 44 1.32 7.95 -10.85
N GLN A 45 0.61 8.02 -9.72
CA GLN A 45 1.09 7.43 -8.47
C GLN A 45 1.22 5.91 -8.61
N LEU A 46 0.23 5.22 -9.18
CA LEU A 46 0.28 3.78 -9.43
C LEU A 46 1.49 3.37 -10.28
N LEU A 47 1.83 4.14 -11.30
CA LEU A 47 2.99 3.88 -12.15
C LEU A 47 4.31 4.11 -11.40
N ILE A 48 4.45 5.25 -10.74
CA ILE A 48 5.72 5.64 -10.11
C ILE A 48 5.98 4.87 -8.81
N THR A 49 4.94 4.32 -8.16
CA THR A 49 5.13 3.45 -6.97
C THR A 49 6.01 2.24 -7.24
N GLN A 50 6.07 1.75 -8.49
CA GLN A 50 6.93 0.64 -8.89
C GLN A 50 8.42 0.99 -8.84
N VAL A 51 8.75 2.28 -8.89
CA VAL A 51 10.14 2.78 -8.93
C VAL A 51 10.54 3.38 -7.58
N ASN A 52 9.70 4.23 -7.01
CA ASN A 52 10.00 4.91 -5.75
C ASN A 52 8.72 5.46 -5.10
N GLN A 53 8.43 5.00 -3.89
CA GLN A 53 7.21 5.37 -3.16
C GLN A 53 7.13 6.87 -2.81
N THR A 54 8.26 7.52 -2.53
CA THR A 54 8.28 8.96 -2.22
C THR A 54 8.06 9.81 -3.47
N LEU A 55 8.68 9.43 -4.60
CA LEU A 55 8.44 10.10 -5.88
C LEU A 55 7.02 9.87 -6.39
N ALA A 56 6.42 8.74 -6.05
CA ALA A 56 5.05 8.41 -6.46
C ALA A 56 4.00 9.34 -5.86
N ALA A 57 4.22 9.87 -4.66
CA ALA A 57 3.35 10.92 -4.12
C ALA A 57 3.65 12.30 -4.73
N PHE A 58 4.86 12.49 -5.24
CA PHE A 58 5.41 13.79 -5.56
C PHE A 58 5.28 14.17 -7.04
N VAL A 59 5.86 13.37 -7.94
CA VAL A 59 5.91 13.63 -9.39
C VAL A 59 4.51 13.76 -10.00
N PRO A 60 3.55 12.87 -9.70
CA PRO A 60 2.19 13.01 -10.22
C PRO A 60 1.52 14.30 -9.74
N CYS A 61 1.81 14.74 -8.52
CA CYS A 61 1.28 15.99 -7.97
C CYS A 61 1.83 17.21 -8.72
N CYS A 62 3.11 17.20 -9.09
CA CYS A 62 3.73 18.27 -9.89
C CYS A 62 3.17 18.33 -11.31
N ILE A 63 2.99 17.17 -11.96
CA ILE A 63 2.37 17.10 -13.29
C ILE A 63 0.92 17.58 -13.21
N ALA A 64 0.18 17.15 -12.18
CA ALA A 64 -1.20 17.58 -11.97
C ALA A 64 -1.29 19.10 -11.76
N LEU A 65 -0.35 19.69 -11.03
CA LEU A 65 -0.25 21.13 -10.87
C LEU A 65 -0.05 21.83 -12.22
N ALA A 66 0.91 21.40 -13.03
CA ALA A 66 1.16 21.99 -14.34
C ALA A 66 -0.08 21.89 -15.25
N VAL A 67 -0.75 20.73 -15.25
CA VAL A 67 -1.97 20.51 -16.03
C VAL A 67 -3.13 21.34 -15.51
N ALA A 68 -3.27 21.54 -14.20
CA ALA A 68 -4.28 22.44 -13.64
C ALA A 68 -4.10 23.89 -14.12
N LEU A 69 -2.85 24.37 -14.21
CA LEU A 69 -2.55 25.71 -14.76
C LEU A 69 -2.90 25.82 -16.24
N LEU A 70 -2.61 24.77 -17.02
CA LEU A 70 -2.97 24.73 -18.44
C LEU A 70 -4.48 24.67 -18.63
N LEU A 71 -5.18 23.86 -17.83
CA LEU A 71 -6.65 23.80 -17.81
C LEU A 71 -7.27 25.16 -17.52
N GLY A 72 -6.71 25.92 -16.58
CA GLY A 72 -7.15 27.28 -16.27
C GLY A 72 -7.05 28.27 -17.46
N LYS A 73 -6.19 27.99 -18.45
CA LYS A 73 -6.09 28.79 -19.68
C LYS A 73 -7.07 28.36 -20.77
N THR A 74 -7.67 27.18 -20.67
CA THR A 74 -8.62 26.68 -21.66
C THR A 74 -9.96 27.41 -21.60
N GLY A 75 -10.67 27.50 -22.73
CA GLY A 75 -12.01 28.11 -22.80
C GLY A 75 -13.06 27.46 -21.88
N LEU A 76 -12.81 26.25 -21.36
CA LEU A 76 -13.68 25.61 -20.39
C LEU A 76 -13.58 26.24 -19.00
N TYR A 77 -12.40 26.69 -18.57
CA TYR A 77 -12.13 27.08 -17.18
C TYR A 77 -11.56 28.49 -17.01
N ASN A 78 -11.32 29.22 -18.11
CA ASN A 78 -10.78 30.59 -18.07
C ASN A 78 -11.83 31.70 -17.79
N LYS A 79 -13.11 31.35 -17.65
CA LYS A 79 -14.20 32.28 -17.32
C LYS A 79 -14.75 31.99 -15.93
N PRO A 80 -15.06 33.03 -15.12
CA PRO A 80 -15.70 32.85 -13.83
C PRO A 80 -17.04 32.16 -14.00
N TRP A 81 -17.29 31.14 -13.19
CA TRP A 81 -18.52 30.35 -13.25
C TRP A 81 -19.02 30.07 -11.83
N ARG A 82 -20.31 30.31 -11.58
CA ARG A 82 -20.94 30.12 -10.27
C ARG A 82 -22.38 29.64 -10.42
N ILE A 83 -22.89 28.98 -9.38
CA ILE A 83 -24.30 28.63 -9.27
C ILE A 83 -24.91 29.48 -8.16
N GLU A 84 -25.86 30.35 -8.51
CA GLU A 84 -26.49 31.30 -7.59
C GLU A 84 -27.23 30.63 -6.42
N LYS A 85 -27.65 29.37 -6.58
CA LYS A 85 -28.32 28.60 -5.52
C LYS A 85 -27.36 27.85 -4.60
N SER A 86 -26.05 27.89 -4.86
CA SER A 86 -25.06 27.19 -4.04
C SER A 86 -24.57 28.04 -2.88
N ARG A 87 -24.91 27.63 -1.66
CA ARG A 87 -24.43 28.26 -0.42
C ARG A 87 -22.91 28.16 -0.25
N LEU A 88 -22.27 27.15 -0.84
CA LEU A 88 -20.81 26.94 -0.77
C LEU A 88 -20.05 27.84 -1.75
N MET A 89 -20.63 28.12 -2.92
CA MET A 89 -20.05 29.03 -3.92
C MET A 89 -20.36 30.50 -3.60
N ASN A 90 -21.50 30.78 -2.96
CA ASN A 90 -21.89 32.12 -2.52
C ASN A 90 -21.44 32.38 -1.08
N ARG A 91 -20.15 32.63 -0.88
CA ARG A 91 -19.67 33.16 0.40
C ARG A 91 -19.83 34.68 0.40
N ALA A 92 -20.94 35.18 0.95
CA ALA A 92 -21.12 36.60 1.23
C ALA A 92 -20.03 37.17 2.16
N THR A 93 -19.39 36.32 2.99
CA THR A 93 -18.27 36.66 3.88
C THR A 93 -16.90 36.73 3.19
N ALA A 94 -16.78 36.41 1.90
CA ALA A 94 -15.50 36.56 1.18
C ALA A 94 -15.24 37.99 0.73
N ALA A 95 -16.29 38.83 0.62
CA ALA A 95 -16.18 40.22 0.18
C ALA A 95 -15.35 41.10 1.14
N GLU A 96 -15.26 40.76 2.42
CA GLU A 96 -14.40 41.49 3.38
C GLU A 96 -12.90 41.16 3.23
N ASN A 97 -12.53 40.08 2.52
CA ASN A 97 -11.13 39.67 2.30
C ASN A 97 -10.64 39.87 0.85
N GLU A 98 -11.47 40.36 -0.07
CA GLU A 98 -11.05 40.66 -1.45
C GLU A 98 -10.10 41.87 -1.56
N ALA A 99 -9.97 42.67 -0.50
CA ALA A 99 -9.12 43.86 -0.46
C ALA A 99 -7.60 43.57 -0.37
N ASP A 100 -7.20 42.32 -0.11
CA ASP A 100 -5.82 41.98 0.31
C ASP A 100 -5.01 41.20 -0.75
N TYR A 101 -5.54 41.01 -1.96
CA TYR A 101 -4.84 40.29 -3.04
C TYR A 101 -4.14 41.25 -4.00
N PRO A 102 -2.83 41.06 -4.28
CA PRO A 102 -2.12 41.87 -5.27
C PRO A 102 -2.70 41.66 -6.66
N ARG A 103 -3.22 42.73 -7.28
CA ARG A 103 -3.88 42.69 -8.58
C ARG A 103 -2.92 42.39 -9.75
N ASP A 104 -1.62 42.47 -9.50
CA ASP A 104 -0.53 42.32 -10.45
C ASP A 104 0.14 40.92 -10.41
N MET A 105 -0.30 40.02 -9.52
CA MET A 105 0.29 38.69 -9.40
C MET A 105 -0.28 37.72 -10.45
N SER A 106 0.60 37.21 -11.31
CA SER A 106 0.25 36.13 -12.24
C SER A 106 0.11 34.79 -11.52
N MET A 107 -0.66 33.88 -12.13
CA MET A 107 -0.86 32.52 -11.62
C MET A 107 0.49 31.80 -11.41
N HIS A 108 1.44 31.91 -12.34
CA HIS A 108 2.76 31.27 -12.18
C HIS A 108 3.52 31.81 -10.97
N GLN A 109 3.39 33.09 -10.65
CA GLN A 109 4.04 33.69 -9.48
C GLN A 109 3.41 33.18 -8.19
N ALA A 110 2.08 33.07 -8.11
CA ALA A 110 1.38 32.51 -6.96
C ALA A 110 1.81 31.06 -6.64
N PHE A 111 2.12 30.26 -7.67
CA PHE A 111 2.56 28.87 -7.52
C PHE A 111 4.07 28.71 -7.29
N SER A 112 4.85 29.79 -7.21
CA SER A 112 6.30 29.73 -7.02
C SER A 112 6.79 28.88 -5.83
N PRO A 113 6.13 28.85 -4.65
CA PRO A 113 6.58 27.98 -3.55
C PRO A 113 6.48 26.49 -3.90
N TYR A 114 5.51 26.10 -4.72
CA TYR A 114 5.34 24.72 -5.17
C TYR A 114 6.40 24.32 -6.20
N TYR A 115 6.80 25.23 -7.10
CA TYR A 115 7.93 24.97 -8.00
C TYR A 115 9.24 24.83 -7.23
N ILE A 116 9.45 25.66 -6.22
CA ILE A 116 10.63 25.58 -5.35
C ILE A 116 10.66 24.25 -4.60
N LEU A 117 9.53 23.86 -3.98
CA LEU A 117 9.38 22.55 -3.34
C LEU A 117 9.70 21.42 -4.31
N THR A 118 9.24 21.55 -5.56
CA THR A 118 9.50 20.58 -6.63
C THR A 118 10.95 20.47 -7.01
N ALA A 119 11.61 21.58 -7.25
CA ALA A 119 13.02 21.60 -7.56
C ALA A 119 13.83 20.96 -6.43
N ILE A 120 13.59 21.36 -5.17
CA ILE A 120 14.29 20.82 -4.00
C ILE A 120 14.06 19.31 -3.86
N THR A 121 12.79 18.88 -3.95
CA THR A 121 12.44 17.47 -3.74
C THR A 121 13.04 16.58 -4.83
N LEU A 122 12.95 16.98 -6.10
CA LEU A 122 13.55 16.22 -7.20
C LEU A 122 15.07 16.22 -7.10
N PHE A 123 15.70 17.37 -6.83
CA PHE A 123 17.15 17.47 -6.71
C PHE A 123 17.69 16.58 -5.58
N VAL A 124 17.08 16.63 -4.39
CA VAL A 124 17.55 15.87 -3.24
C VAL A 124 17.21 14.39 -3.34
N LEU A 125 16.01 14.02 -3.80
CA LEU A 125 15.56 12.63 -3.76
C LEU A 125 15.89 11.82 -5.03
N LEU A 126 15.97 12.47 -6.20
CA LEU A 126 16.18 11.79 -7.48
C LEU A 126 17.66 11.61 -7.82
N ILE A 127 18.55 12.41 -7.22
CA ILE A 127 20.00 12.34 -7.47
C ILE A 127 20.64 11.53 -6.32
N PRO A 128 20.98 10.23 -6.52
CA PRO A 128 21.46 9.37 -5.44
C PRO A 128 22.73 9.90 -4.74
N PRO A 129 23.72 10.49 -5.44
CA PRO A 129 24.88 11.11 -4.79
C PRO A 129 24.50 12.22 -3.81
N VAL A 130 23.56 13.10 -4.20
CA VAL A 130 23.09 14.22 -3.37
C VAL A 130 22.34 13.69 -2.16
N LYS A 131 21.41 12.75 -2.37
CA LYS A 131 20.67 12.11 -1.28
C LYS A 131 21.58 11.47 -0.25
N ARG A 132 22.59 10.72 -0.72
CA ARG A 132 23.56 10.03 0.15
C ARG A 132 24.38 11.03 0.94
N PHE A 133 24.88 12.07 0.29
CA PHE A 133 25.67 13.13 0.93
C PHE A 133 24.86 13.86 2.00
N LEU A 134 23.67 14.37 1.65
CA LEU A 134 22.81 15.08 2.59
C LEU A 134 22.30 14.18 3.73
N GLY A 135 22.11 12.89 3.45
CA GLY A 135 21.68 11.88 4.42
C GLY A 135 22.77 11.44 5.40
N GLN A 136 24.02 11.89 5.26
CA GLN A 136 25.09 11.62 6.24
C GLN A 136 24.84 12.33 7.56
N PHE A 137 24.24 13.52 7.51
CA PHE A 137 23.93 14.28 8.70
C PHE A 137 22.62 13.78 9.32
N LYS A 138 22.76 13.02 10.41
CA LYS A 138 21.66 12.49 11.20
C LYS A 138 21.84 12.85 12.65
N VAL A 139 20.76 13.29 13.27
CA VAL A 139 20.71 13.57 14.70
C VAL A 139 19.73 12.58 15.32
N GLY A 140 20.24 11.73 16.20
CA GLY A 140 19.44 10.79 16.98
C GLY A 140 19.84 10.88 18.43
N LEU A 141 18.87 10.66 19.32
CA LEU A 141 19.15 10.51 20.73
C LEU A 141 19.58 9.06 21.00
N SER A 142 20.61 8.90 21.83
CA SER A 142 21.01 7.59 22.35
C SER A 142 20.20 7.28 23.60
N PHE A 143 19.65 6.08 23.67
CA PHE A 143 18.96 5.58 24.86
C PHE A 143 19.70 4.33 25.36
N PRO A 144 20.09 4.29 26.64
CA PRO A 144 20.65 3.09 27.23
C PRO A 144 19.58 1.99 27.30
N GLU A 145 20.03 0.76 27.56
CA GLU A 145 19.11 -0.32 27.87
C GLU A 145 18.25 0.07 29.07
N MET A 146 16.94 -0.18 28.98
CA MET A 146 16.01 0.06 30.08
C MET A 146 15.26 -1.21 30.40
N SER A 147 15.28 -1.58 31.67
CA SER A 147 14.65 -2.79 32.19
C SER A 147 13.63 -2.41 33.25
N THR A 148 12.39 -2.91 33.13
CA THR A 148 11.34 -2.68 34.12
C THR A 148 11.40 -3.73 35.22
N ALA A 149 10.81 -3.44 36.39
CA ALA A 149 10.68 -4.41 37.49
C ALA A 149 9.83 -5.64 37.14
N TYR A 150 9.09 -5.59 36.03
CA TYR A 150 8.31 -6.70 35.48
C TYR A 150 9.09 -7.54 34.44
N GLY A 151 10.40 -7.32 34.31
CA GLY A 151 11.27 -8.09 33.41
C GLY A 151 11.18 -7.67 31.93
N TYR A 152 10.58 -6.51 31.62
CA TYR A 152 10.55 -5.99 30.26
C TYR A 152 11.84 -5.21 29.98
N THR A 153 12.63 -5.66 29.01
CA THR A 153 13.91 -5.05 28.64
C THR A 153 13.83 -4.44 27.24
N ASN A 154 14.14 -3.15 27.12
CA ASN A 154 14.40 -2.52 25.83
C ASN A 154 15.90 -2.45 25.63
N ALA A 155 16.39 -3.09 24.57
CA ALA A 155 17.78 -3.01 24.17
C ALA A 155 18.24 -1.56 23.99
N ALA A 156 19.52 -1.32 24.29
CA ALA A 156 20.14 -0.02 24.06
C ALA A 156 20.06 0.38 22.58
N VAL A 157 19.73 1.64 22.32
CA VAL A 157 19.65 2.19 20.97
C VAL A 157 20.59 3.39 20.87
N ALA A 158 21.64 3.25 20.05
CA ALA A 158 22.62 4.31 19.86
C ALA A 158 22.04 5.56 19.17
N GLN A 159 21.10 5.37 18.24
CA GLN A 159 20.35 6.45 17.61
C GLN A 159 18.88 6.03 17.43
N PHE A 160 18.02 6.46 18.35
CA PHE A 160 16.60 6.15 18.25
C PHE A 160 15.93 7.08 17.24
N SER A 161 15.38 6.48 16.18
CA SER A 161 14.69 7.18 15.08
C SER A 161 15.49 8.41 14.57
N PRO A 162 16.70 8.21 14.03
CA PRO A 162 17.59 9.32 13.67
C PRO A 162 16.92 10.28 12.68
N PHE A 163 16.80 11.53 13.09
CA PHE A 163 16.27 12.60 12.26
C PHE A 163 17.35 13.06 11.27
N ALA A 164 17.06 12.91 9.97
CA ALA A 164 17.94 13.33 8.88
C ALA A 164 17.39 14.62 8.25
N PRO A 165 17.64 15.82 8.85
CA PRO A 165 16.96 17.05 8.48
C PRO A 165 17.10 17.39 7.00
N LEU A 166 18.29 17.20 6.44
CA LEU A 166 18.60 17.58 5.05
C LEU A 166 17.93 16.69 4.00
N THR A 167 17.34 15.58 4.41
CA THR A 167 16.57 14.68 3.53
C THR A 167 15.10 14.54 3.95
N HIS A 168 14.68 15.25 4.99
CA HIS A 168 13.34 15.11 5.57
C HIS A 168 12.31 15.96 4.82
N ALA A 169 11.17 15.37 4.46
CA ALA A 169 10.13 16.04 3.68
C ALA A 169 9.62 17.35 4.33
N SER A 170 9.47 17.38 5.65
CA SER A 170 9.06 18.58 6.39
C SER A 170 10.04 19.75 6.23
N VAL A 171 11.33 19.46 6.08
CA VAL A 171 12.37 20.49 5.87
C VAL A 171 12.29 21.03 4.44
N PHE A 172 11.98 20.20 3.45
CA PHE A 172 11.72 20.68 2.08
C PHE A 172 10.53 21.63 2.03
N LEU A 173 9.45 21.29 2.74
CA LEU A 173 8.27 22.15 2.89
C LEU A 173 8.61 23.49 3.56
N LEU A 174 9.40 23.45 4.64
CA LEU A 174 9.85 24.65 5.35
C LEU A 174 10.72 25.54 4.46
N LEU A 175 11.69 24.97 3.75
CA LEU A 175 12.55 25.69 2.82
C LEU A 175 11.76 26.31 1.67
N ALA A 176 10.82 25.55 1.09
CA ALA A 176 9.97 26.04 0.02
C ALA A 176 9.05 27.18 0.49
N SER A 177 8.51 27.09 1.70
CA SER A 177 7.67 28.17 2.26
C SER A 177 8.51 29.42 2.57
N LEU A 178 9.71 29.26 3.10
CA LEU A 178 10.63 30.36 3.40
C LEU A 178 11.07 31.08 2.12
N LEU A 179 11.51 30.32 1.11
CA LEU A 179 11.92 30.87 -0.18
C LEU A 179 10.74 31.51 -0.91
N GLY A 180 9.55 30.91 -0.84
CA GLY A 180 8.31 31.48 -1.34
C GLY A 180 7.95 32.80 -0.65
N PHE A 181 8.07 32.85 0.68
CA PHE A 181 7.86 34.07 1.46
C PHE A 181 8.83 35.18 1.06
N LEU A 182 10.12 34.86 0.92
CA LEU A 182 11.14 35.83 0.47
C LEU A 182 10.85 36.32 -0.95
N TYR A 183 10.43 35.42 -1.84
CA TYR A 183 10.04 35.75 -3.21
C TYR A 183 8.86 36.71 -3.25
N PHE A 184 7.79 36.45 -2.48
CA PHE A 184 6.62 37.32 -2.40
C PHE A 184 6.93 38.66 -1.73
N LYS A 185 7.79 38.68 -0.70
CA LYS A 185 8.25 39.90 -0.05
C LYS A 185 9.06 40.78 -1.00
N LYS A 186 9.94 40.19 -1.82
CA LYS A 186 10.73 40.90 -2.84
C LYS A 186 9.83 41.61 -3.87
N HIS A 187 8.70 41.02 -4.22
CA HIS A 187 7.72 41.57 -5.17
C HIS A 187 6.67 42.49 -4.51
N LYS A 188 6.81 42.80 -3.22
CA LYS A 188 5.88 43.67 -2.45
C LYS A 188 4.43 43.17 -2.40
N TRP A 189 4.22 41.86 -2.58
CA TRP A 189 2.90 41.23 -2.50
C TRP A 189 2.48 40.87 -1.07
N ILE A 190 3.37 41.06 -0.10
CA ILE A 190 3.09 40.89 1.32
C ILE A 190 3.13 42.28 1.95
N ALA A 191 2.04 42.69 2.61
CA ALA A 191 1.98 43.93 3.37
C ALA A 191 3.08 43.99 4.44
N SER A 192 3.48 45.19 4.86
CA SER A 192 4.57 45.40 5.83
C SER A 192 4.36 44.67 7.16
N ASP A 193 3.12 44.46 7.59
CA ASP A 193 2.71 43.68 8.77
C ASP A 193 2.23 42.24 8.43
N GLY A 194 2.12 41.93 7.14
CA GLY A 194 1.55 40.68 6.62
C GLY A 194 2.36 39.45 7.03
N GLY A 195 3.69 39.56 7.16
CA GLY A 195 4.54 38.43 7.57
C GLY A 195 4.20 37.90 8.97
N LYS A 196 4.00 38.79 9.95
CA LYS A 196 3.61 38.40 11.31
C LYS A 196 2.22 37.79 11.34
N LYS A 197 1.28 38.38 10.60
CA LYS A 197 -0.09 37.86 10.45
C LYS A 197 -0.13 36.47 9.83
N ILE A 198 0.68 36.22 8.79
CA ILE A 198 0.79 34.90 8.13
C ILE A 198 1.30 33.86 9.14
N LEU A 199 2.39 34.16 9.85
CA LEU A 199 2.95 33.23 10.82
C LEU A 199 1.94 32.89 11.94
N MET A 200 1.29 33.91 12.51
CA MET A 200 0.31 33.72 13.58
C MET A 200 -0.90 32.91 13.10
N ARG A 201 -1.46 33.24 11.93
CA ARG A 201 -2.57 32.45 11.33
C ARG A 201 -2.17 31.01 11.01
N SER A 202 -0.93 30.76 10.59
CA SER A 202 -0.43 29.42 10.35
C SER A 202 -0.32 28.62 11.64
N VAL A 203 0.18 29.23 12.72
CA VAL A 203 0.23 28.61 14.05
C VAL A 203 -1.19 28.30 14.53
N ASP A 204 -2.10 29.28 14.53
CA ASP A 204 -3.48 29.11 15.01
C ASP A 204 -4.21 27.96 14.29
N LYS A 205 -3.98 27.81 12.98
CA LYS A 205 -4.59 26.73 12.18
C LYS A 205 -3.97 25.36 12.38
N THR A 206 -2.70 25.28 12.82
CA THR A 206 -1.96 24.01 12.92
C THR A 206 -1.85 23.49 14.34
N VAL A 207 -1.91 24.35 15.36
CA VAL A 207 -1.76 23.96 16.76
C VAL A 207 -2.75 22.88 17.20
N PRO A 208 -4.08 22.97 16.91
CA PRO A 208 -5.03 21.97 17.42
C PRO A 208 -4.74 20.55 16.90
N SER A 209 -4.39 20.42 15.61
CA SER A 209 -4.05 19.12 15.02
C SER A 209 -2.65 18.66 15.41
N ALA A 210 -1.68 19.57 15.48
CA ALA A 210 -0.32 19.24 15.89
C ALA A 210 -0.24 18.75 17.33
N ILE A 211 -0.93 19.40 18.28
CA ILE A 211 -0.97 18.96 19.68
C ILE A 211 -1.57 17.56 19.80
N ALA A 212 -2.69 17.31 19.12
CA ALA A 212 -3.34 16.00 19.15
C ALA A 212 -2.42 14.89 18.62
N VAL A 213 -1.77 15.12 17.46
CA VAL A 213 -0.86 14.15 16.85
C VAL A 213 0.39 13.93 17.70
N VAL A 214 1.04 15.00 18.17
CA VAL A 214 2.24 14.92 19.00
C VAL A 214 1.93 14.24 20.32
N GLY A 215 0.83 14.62 21.00
CA GLY A 215 0.40 14.00 22.24
C GLY A 215 0.11 12.51 22.08
N PHE A 216 -0.61 12.13 21.03
CA PHE A 216 -0.89 10.72 20.73
C PHE A 216 0.39 9.92 20.46
N ILE A 217 1.32 10.45 19.67
CA ILE A 217 2.58 9.77 19.35
C ILE A 217 3.45 9.62 20.61
N ILE A 218 3.59 10.68 21.42
CA ILE A 218 4.35 10.64 22.67
C ILE A 218 3.76 9.60 23.61
N MET A 219 2.45 9.64 23.83
CA MET A 219 1.74 8.68 24.67
C MET A 219 1.94 7.25 24.17
N SER A 220 1.72 6.99 22.88
CA SER A 220 1.91 5.66 22.26
C SER A 220 3.35 5.16 22.45
N ARG A 221 4.36 6.01 22.22
CA ARG A 221 5.77 5.64 22.38
C ARG A 221 6.14 5.39 23.84
N ILE A 222 5.64 6.19 24.78
CA ILE A 222 5.85 5.96 26.22
C ILE A 222 5.19 4.66 26.66
N MET A 223 3.92 4.44 26.30
CA MET A 223 3.19 3.24 26.72
C MET A 223 3.81 1.96 26.13
N GLY A 224 4.20 1.99 24.86
CA GLY A 224 4.91 0.86 24.23
C GLY A 224 6.30 0.66 24.82
N GLY A 225 7.10 1.72 24.92
CA GLY A 225 8.46 1.66 25.44
C GLY A 225 8.53 1.27 26.92
N THR A 226 7.62 1.69 27.77
CA THR A 226 7.62 1.31 29.20
C THR A 226 7.03 -0.09 29.45
N GLY A 227 6.61 -0.80 28.40
CA GLY A 227 5.94 -2.09 28.52
C GLY A 227 4.53 -2.01 29.12
N GLN A 228 3.96 -0.81 29.32
CA GLN A 228 2.59 -0.65 29.84
C GLN A 228 1.54 -1.31 28.95
N THR A 229 1.72 -1.24 27.62
CA THR A 229 0.83 -1.94 26.68
C THR A 229 0.87 -3.46 26.90
N VAL A 230 2.07 -4.02 27.13
CA VAL A 230 2.27 -5.45 27.38
C VAL A 230 1.70 -5.86 28.74
N VAL A 231 1.95 -5.09 29.80
CA VAL A 231 1.41 -5.35 31.15
C VAL A 231 -0.11 -5.27 31.16
N LEU A 232 -0.70 -4.28 30.48
CA LEU A 232 -2.15 -4.18 30.31
C LEU A 232 -2.69 -5.38 29.52
N ALA A 233 -2.04 -5.76 28.42
CA ALA A 233 -2.44 -6.93 27.63
C ALA A 233 -2.37 -8.22 28.45
N GLN A 234 -1.28 -8.44 29.19
CA GLN A 234 -1.09 -9.59 30.08
C GLN A 234 -2.08 -9.59 31.25
N GLY A 235 -2.35 -8.42 31.85
CA GLY A 235 -3.30 -8.29 32.95
C GLY A 235 -4.74 -8.57 32.50
N ILE A 236 -5.14 -8.02 31.34
CA ILE A 236 -6.44 -8.31 30.74
C ILE A 236 -6.51 -9.80 30.37
N ALA A 237 -5.49 -10.37 29.71
CA ALA A 237 -5.46 -11.79 29.40
C ALA A 237 -5.48 -12.67 30.66
N GLY A 238 -4.84 -12.26 31.75
CA GLY A 238 -4.81 -12.97 33.03
C GLY A 238 -6.16 -12.95 33.75
N VAL A 239 -6.87 -11.82 33.74
CA VAL A 239 -8.21 -11.68 34.35
C VAL A 239 -9.28 -12.41 33.53
N PHE A 240 -9.22 -12.28 32.20
CA PHE A 240 -10.23 -12.87 31.31
C PHE A 240 -9.90 -14.30 30.89
N GLY A 241 -8.68 -14.77 31.12
CA GLY A 241 -8.23 -16.12 30.79
C GLY A 241 -8.53 -16.48 29.33
N PRO A 242 -9.09 -17.69 29.07
CA PRO A 242 -9.52 -18.10 27.73
C PRO A 242 -10.57 -17.16 27.10
N GLY A 243 -11.35 -16.43 27.91
CA GLY A 243 -12.35 -15.48 27.44
C GLY A 243 -11.76 -14.24 26.77
N TYR A 244 -10.48 -13.94 26.99
CA TYR A 244 -9.81 -12.84 26.30
C TYR A 244 -9.74 -13.06 24.79
N ALA A 245 -9.64 -14.31 24.33
CA ALA A 245 -9.64 -14.64 22.90
C ALA A 245 -10.92 -14.15 22.19
N PHE A 246 -12.05 -14.14 22.91
CA PHE A 246 -13.32 -13.63 22.41
C PHE A 246 -13.38 -12.09 22.44
N LEU A 247 -12.80 -11.47 23.48
CA LEU A 247 -12.78 -10.01 23.64
C LEU A 247 -11.77 -9.32 22.69
N ALA A 248 -10.67 -10.00 22.35
CA ALA A 248 -9.58 -9.47 21.54
C ALA A 248 -10.06 -9.01 20.16
N ALA A 249 -10.99 -9.73 19.54
CA ALA A 249 -11.61 -9.35 18.27
C ALA A 249 -12.36 -8.00 18.35
N VAL A 250 -13.07 -7.76 19.46
CA VAL A 250 -13.80 -6.51 19.70
C VAL A 250 -12.85 -5.34 19.95
N VAL A 251 -11.81 -5.57 20.76
CA VAL A 251 -10.77 -4.56 21.05
C VAL A 251 -9.99 -4.20 19.77
N GLY A 252 -9.63 -5.20 18.95
CA GLY A 252 -8.97 -5.00 17.66
C GLY A 252 -9.82 -4.22 16.66
N MET A 253 -11.13 -4.50 16.59
CA MET A 253 -12.08 -3.71 15.78
C MET A 253 -12.15 -2.25 16.22
N LEU A 254 -12.25 -1.99 17.53
CA LEU A 254 -12.27 -0.62 18.08
C LEU A 254 -10.96 0.13 17.80
N GLY A 255 -9.81 -0.54 17.95
CA GLY A 255 -8.50 0.04 17.63
C GLY A 255 -8.34 0.38 16.14
N SER A 256 -8.83 -0.49 15.26
CA SER A 256 -8.85 -0.23 13.81
C SER A 256 -9.76 0.94 13.43
N PHE A 257 -10.95 1.01 14.03
CA PHE A 257 -11.91 2.11 13.82
C PHE A 257 -11.37 3.46 14.30
N MET A 258 -10.75 3.51 15.48
CA MET A 258 -10.23 4.74 16.07
C MET A 258 -9.01 5.30 15.32
N THR A 259 -8.20 4.43 14.71
CA THR A 259 -6.93 4.86 14.13
C THR A 259 -7.04 5.42 12.72
N SER A 260 -8.02 4.98 11.91
CA SER A 260 -8.42 5.49 10.58
C SER A 260 -7.37 6.37 9.86
N SER A 261 -6.15 5.85 9.70
CA SER A 261 -5.00 6.61 9.22
C SER A 261 -3.99 5.70 8.56
N ASN A 262 -3.58 6.05 7.34
CA ASN A 262 -2.51 5.35 6.62
C ASN A 262 -1.17 5.40 7.36
N MET A 263 -0.96 6.40 8.23
CA MET A 263 0.21 6.47 9.11
C MET A 263 0.13 5.41 10.22
N ALA A 264 -1.07 5.20 10.78
CA ALA A 264 -1.31 4.16 11.77
C ALA A 264 -1.16 2.76 11.15
N SER A 265 -1.65 2.52 9.92
CA SER A 265 -1.48 1.24 9.24
C SER A 265 0.00 0.87 9.00
N ASN A 266 0.83 1.83 8.59
CA ASN A 266 2.27 1.58 8.41
C ASN A 266 3.02 1.38 9.74
N ILE A 267 2.60 2.07 10.81
CA ILE A 267 3.16 1.88 12.16
C ILE A 267 2.77 0.50 12.71
N LEU A 268 1.49 0.13 12.58
CA LEU A 268 0.95 -1.15 13.02
C LEU A 268 1.56 -2.33 12.23
N PHE A 269 1.81 -2.18 10.93
CA PHE A 269 2.47 -3.21 10.14
C PHE A 269 3.89 -3.50 10.65
N GLY A 270 4.68 -2.46 10.92
CA GLY A 270 6.01 -2.62 11.50
C GLY A 270 5.98 -3.27 12.88
N GLU A 271 5.05 -2.85 13.74
CA GLU A 271 4.87 -3.42 15.08
C GLU A 271 4.39 -4.89 15.04
N PHE A 272 3.51 -5.23 14.10
CA PHE A 272 3.04 -6.59 13.88
C PHE A 272 4.20 -7.52 13.45
N GLN A 273 5.02 -7.09 12.49
CA GLN A 273 6.21 -7.85 12.06
C GLN A 273 7.23 -8.02 13.19
N MET A 274 7.47 -6.97 13.99
CA MET A 274 8.32 -7.05 15.17
C MET A 274 7.75 -8.02 16.23
N THR A 275 6.42 -8.06 16.37
CA THR A 275 5.74 -9.00 17.28
C THR A 275 5.87 -10.43 16.79
N THR A 276 5.66 -10.69 15.49
CA THR A 276 5.90 -12.01 14.88
C THR A 276 7.35 -12.44 15.08
N ALA A 277 8.32 -11.55 14.81
CA ALA A 277 9.74 -11.84 15.04
C ALA A 277 10.04 -12.16 16.52
N ASN A 278 9.48 -11.39 17.46
CA ASN A 278 9.64 -11.65 18.89
C ASN A 278 9.01 -12.99 19.31
N ILE A 279 7.84 -13.35 18.78
CA ILE A 279 7.22 -14.66 19.03
C ILE A 279 8.18 -15.75 18.56
N LEU A 280 8.65 -15.67 17.31
CA LEU A 280 9.55 -16.68 16.72
C LEU A 280 10.86 -16.81 17.50
N HIS A 281 11.46 -15.70 17.95
CA HIS A 281 12.70 -15.72 18.74
C HIS A 281 12.53 -16.29 20.16
N ASN A 282 11.33 -16.28 20.73
CA ASN A 282 11.07 -16.71 22.11
C ASN A 282 10.19 -17.98 22.17
N LEU A 283 10.16 -18.77 21.09
CA LEU A 283 9.43 -20.04 21.06
C LEU A 283 10.00 -21.03 22.06
N THR A 284 9.09 -21.76 22.71
CA THR A 284 9.41 -22.91 23.57
C THR A 284 8.41 -24.03 23.26
N ASP A 285 8.72 -25.27 23.63
CA ASP A 285 7.82 -26.42 23.44
C ASP A 285 6.50 -26.31 24.21
N ARG A 286 6.40 -25.34 25.14
CA ARG A 286 5.20 -25.07 25.94
C ARG A 286 4.38 -23.88 25.41
N SER A 287 4.80 -23.26 24.31
CA SER A 287 4.14 -22.09 23.75
C SER A 287 2.87 -22.50 22.98
N LEU A 288 1.79 -21.74 23.18
CA LEU A 288 0.63 -21.69 22.29
C LEU A 288 0.71 -20.39 21.49
N VAL A 289 0.81 -20.51 20.18
CA VAL A 289 0.96 -19.39 19.26
C VAL A 289 -0.34 -19.24 18.47
N ILE A 290 -0.92 -18.04 18.49
CA ILE A 290 -2.12 -17.72 17.72
C ILE A 290 -1.74 -16.57 16.78
N LEU A 291 -1.79 -16.86 15.48
CA LEU A 291 -1.46 -15.92 14.41
C LEU A 291 -2.73 -15.66 13.62
N ASP A 292 -3.13 -14.38 13.56
CA ASP A 292 -4.32 -13.94 12.84
C ASP A 292 -3.91 -12.99 11.72
N GLU A 293 -4.09 -13.43 10.48
CA GLU A 293 -3.83 -12.67 9.25
C GLU A 293 -2.41 -12.11 9.14
N VAL A 294 -1.42 -12.96 9.46
CA VAL A 294 0.00 -12.62 9.24
C VAL A 294 0.24 -12.34 7.76
N GLY A 295 0.99 -11.28 7.49
CA GLY A 295 1.26 -10.82 6.12
C GLY A 295 0.26 -9.79 5.58
N ARG A 296 -0.84 -9.49 6.30
CA ARG A 296 -1.73 -8.40 5.88
C ARG A 296 -1.04 -7.03 5.99
N GLY A 297 -1.48 -6.06 5.20
CA GLY A 297 -0.98 -4.68 5.26
C GLY A 297 0.23 -4.40 4.34
N THR A 298 0.65 -5.39 3.55
CA THR A 298 1.61 -5.25 2.44
C THR A 298 1.00 -5.73 1.11
N SER A 299 1.79 -5.87 0.04
CA SER A 299 1.33 -6.46 -1.22
C SER A 299 0.88 -7.91 -1.01
N THR A 300 -0.10 -8.39 -1.79
CA THR A 300 -0.67 -9.74 -1.62
C THR A 300 0.41 -10.83 -1.68
N TYR A 301 1.31 -10.75 -2.67
CA TYR A 301 2.40 -11.71 -2.80
C TYR A 301 3.44 -11.58 -1.69
N ASP A 302 3.80 -10.36 -1.26
CA ASP A 302 4.73 -10.19 -0.13
C ASP A 302 4.12 -10.74 1.17
N GLY A 303 2.84 -10.45 1.41
CA GLY A 303 2.11 -10.91 2.59
C GLY A 303 2.02 -12.43 2.64
N MET A 304 1.60 -13.04 1.53
CA MET A 304 1.56 -14.49 1.37
C MET A 304 2.94 -15.12 1.51
N SER A 305 4.00 -14.52 0.93
CA SER A 305 5.37 -15.05 1.04
C SER A 305 5.89 -15.02 2.47
N ILE A 306 5.60 -13.96 3.23
CA ILE A 306 5.97 -13.87 4.65
C ILE A 306 5.18 -14.90 5.47
N ALA A 307 3.86 -14.97 5.28
CA ALA A 307 3.00 -15.94 5.96
C ALA A 307 3.45 -17.38 5.70
N TRP A 308 3.77 -17.70 4.45
CA TRP A 308 4.32 -18.98 4.04
C TRP A 308 5.63 -19.28 4.75
N ALA A 309 6.62 -18.37 4.70
CA ALA A 309 7.92 -18.57 5.32
C ALA A 309 7.82 -18.73 6.85
N VAL A 310 6.89 -18.01 7.49
CA VAL A 310 6.60 -18.16 8.93
C VAL A 310 6.04 -19.54 9.24
N LEU A 311 5.08 -20.04 8.45
CA LEU A 311 4.54 -21.39 8.62
C LEU A 311 5.60 -22.46 8.38
N GLU A 312 6.42 -22.33 7.33
CA GLU A 312 7.53 -23.26 7.09
C GLU A 312 8.51 -23.30 8.26
N HIS A 313 8.89 -22.12 8.79
CA HIS A 313 9.79 -22.04 9.93
C HIS A 313 9.21 -22.68 11.19
N LEU A 314 7.91 -22.50 11.45
CA LEU A 314 7.21 -23.11 12.58
C LEU A 314 7.01 -24.63 12.41
N ALA A 315 6.89 -25.10 11.17
CA ALA A 315 6.68 -26.50 10.84
C ALA A 315 7.99 -27.31 10.79
N ASP A 316 9.13 -26.66 10.53
CA ASP A 316 10.44 -27.30 10.40
C ASP A 316 10.75 -28.23 11.58
N GLU A 317 11.14 -29.47 11.28
CA GLU A 317 11.57 -30.47 12.27
C GLU A 317 12.86 -30.09 12.98
N SER A 318 13.71 -29.31 12.33
CA SER A 318 14.96 -28.80 12.88
C SER A 318 14.78 -27.57 13.77
N ALA A 319 13.55 -27.04 13.87
CA ALA A 319 13.27 -25.88 14.72
C ALA A 319 13.60 -26.19 16.18
N ALA A 320 14.22 -25.21 16.86
CA ALA A 320 14.68 -25.36 18.24
C ALA A 320 13.55 -25.59 19.26
N ALA A 321 12.30 -25.29 18.90
CA ALA A 321 11.13 -25.46 19.74
C ALA A 321 9.89 -25.80 18.90
N LYS A 322 9.08 -26.73 19.39
CA LYS A 322 7.82 -27.19 18.78
C LYS A 322 6.63 -26.62 19.55
N ALA A 323 6.13 -25.46 19.13
CA ALA A 323 4.95 -24.83 19.72
C ALA A 323 3.64 -25.37 19.10
N LYS A 324 2.53 -25.29 19.84
CA LYS A 324 1.19 -25.46 19.25
C LYS A 324 0.80 -24.17 18.55
N VAL A 325 0.43 -24.24 17.28
CA VAL A 325 0.14 -23.05 16.46
C VAL A 325 -1.29 -23.11 15.94
N LEU A 326 -2.03 -22.02 16.08
CA LEU A 326 -3.27 -21.74 15.35
C LEU A 326 -3.01 -20.58 14.39
N PHE A 327 -3.16 -20.83 13.10
CA PHE A 327 -2.90 -19.85 12.05
C PHE A 327 -4.19 -19.57 11.27
N ALA A 328 -4.83 -18.43 11.56
CA ALA A 328 -6.00 -17.96 10.84
C ALA A 328 -5.57 -17.09 9.66
N THR A 329 -6.05 -17.41 8.45
CA THR A 329 -5.67 -16.69 7.23
C THR A 329 -6.73 -16.79 6.15
N HIS A 330 -6.74 -15.78 5.26
CA HIS A 330 -7.49 -15.80 4.01
C HIS A 330 -6.69 -16.32 2.80
N TYR A 331 -5.39 -16.62 2.96
CA TYR A 331 -4.56 -17.15 1.87
C TYR A 331 -4.85 -18.63 1.62
N HIS A 332 -5.71 -18.91 0.65
CA HIS A 332 -6.06 -20.28 0.26
C HIS A 332 -4.84 -21.05 -0.26
N GLU A 333 -3.88 -20.34 -0.84
CA GLU A 333 -2.63 -20.90 -1.35
C GLU A 333 -1.78 -21.57 -0.26
N LEU A 334 -1.93 -21.17 1.02
CA LEU A 334 -1.21 -21.77 2.13
C LEU A 334 -1.74 -23.15 2.52
N THR A 335 -2.94 -23.54 2.05
CA THR A 335 -3.55 -24.82 2.41
C THR A 335 -2.74 -26.01 1.89
N CYS A 336 -2.03 -25.87 0.77
CA CYS A 336 -1.17 -26.93 0.22
C CYS A 336 0.03 -27.26 1.12
N LEU A 337 0.32 -26.46 2.16
CA LEU A 337 1.38 -26.76 3.13
C LEU A 337 1.09 -28.04 3.94
N GLU A 338 -0.17 -28.43 4.11
CA GLU A 338 -0.56 -29.71 4.72
C GLU A 338 0.00 -30.92 3.94
N GLU A 339 0.14 -30.82 2.62
CA GLU A 339 0.73 -31.90 1.80
C GLU A 339 2.24 -32.04 2.01
N ARG A 340 2.91 -30.95 2.39
CA ARG A 340 4.37 -30.89 2.56
C ARG A 340 4.83 -31.11 3.99
N PHE A 341 4.04 -30.67 4.97
CA PHE A 341 4.38 -30.74 6.38
C PHE A 341 3.32 -31.55 7.14
N PRO A 342 3.62 -32.81 7.53
CA PRO A 342 2.66 -33.69 8.21
C PRO A 342 2.11 -33.16 9.55
N CYS A 343 2.76 -32.14 10.12
CA CYS A 343 2.32 -31.49 11.35
C CYS A 343 1.33 -30.34 11.13
N ILE A 344 1.06 -29.96 9.88
CA ILE A 344 0.08 -28.95 9.52
C ILE A 344 -1.23 -29.66 9.21
N GLU A 345 -2.33 -29.18 9.79
CA GLU A 345 -3.68 -29.67 9.51
C GLU A 345 -4.56 -28.50 9.08
N ASN A 346 -5.27 -28.64 7.96
CA ASN A 346 -6.19 -27.60 7.51
C ASN A 346 -7.53 -27.70 8.25
N LEU A 347 -8.01 -26.55 8.74
CA LEU A 347 -9.31 -26.39 9.36
C LEU A 347 -10.04 -25.21 8.70
N SER A 348 -11.37 -25.31 8.57
CA SER A 348 -12.22 -24.26 8.03
C SER A 348 -13.50 -24.09 8.83
N MET A 349 -14.15 -22.93 8.69
CA MET A 349 -15.47 -22.69 9.27
C MET A 349 -16.55 -23.23 8.33
N SER A 350 -17.46 -24.04 8.87
CA SER A 350 -18.55 -24.65 8.13
C SER A 350 -19.59 -23.62 7.69
N VAL A 351 -20.02 -23.79 6.45
CA VAL A 351 -20.98 -22.93 5.77
C VAL A 351 -22.08 -23.79 5.19
N LYS A 352 -23.34 -23.41 5.45
CA LYS A 352 -24.52 -24.02 4.82
C LYS A 352 -25.08 -23.07 3.76
N GLU A 353 -25.28 -23.59 2.56
CA GLU A 353 -25.92 -22.88 1.46
C GLU A 353 -27.34 -23.41 1.25
N ASP A 354 -28.30 -22.50 1.13
CA ASP A 354 -29.69 -22.83 0.79
C ASP A 354 -30.27 -21.75 -0.16
N ALA A 355 -31.51 -21.91 -0.62
CA ALA A 355 -32.20 -20.97 -1.51
C ALA A 355 -32.26 -19.53 -0.95
N ASP A 356 -32.28 -19.39 0.37
CA ASP A 356 -32.32 -18.11 1.08
C ASP A 356 -30.93 -17.45 1.26
N GLY A 357 -29.85 -18.15 0.91
CA GLY A 357 -28.48 -17.63 0.95
C GLY A 357 -27.52 -18.49 1.75
N ILE A 358 -26.51 -17.83 2.32
CA ILE A 358 -25.42 -18.47 3.05
C ILE A 358 -25.60 -18.30 4.55
N PHE A 359 -25.48 -19.40 5.28
CA PHE A 359 -25.55 -19.46 6.73
C PHE A 359 -24.20 -19.91 7.30
N PHE A 360 -23.56 -19.05 8.09
CA PHE A 360 -22.35 -19.38 8.82
C PHE A 360 -22.70 -20.20 10.06
N LEU A 361 -22.25 -21.46 10.11
CA LEU A 361 -22.60 -22.37 11.19
C LEU A 361 -21.70 -22.19 12.44
N HIS A 362 -20.64 -21.38 12.33
CA HIS A 362 -19.62 -21.16 13.37
C HIS A 362 -19.02 -22.47 13.92
N GLN A 363 -19.04 -23.53 13.11
CA GLN A 363 -18.50 -24.83 13.45
C GLN A 363 -17.18 -25.02 12.71
N VAL A 364 -16.10 -25.31 13.43
CA VAL A 364 -14.82 -25.67 12.82
C VAL A 364 -14.89 -27.10 12.31
N VAL A 365 -14.52 -27.32 11.05
CA VAL A 365 -14.48 -28.62 10.37
C VAL A 365 -13.08 -28.85 9.78
N LYS A 366 -12.71 -30.12 9.62
CA LYS A 366 -11.45 -30.49 8.96
C LYS A 366 -11.51 -30.22 7.46
N GLY A 367 -10.38 -29.80 6.90
CA GLY A 367 -10.20 -29.49 5.49
C GLY A 367 -10.11 -27.99 5.21
N SER A 368 -9.55 -27.66 4.04
CA SER A 368 -9.49 -26.30 3.50
C SER A 368 -10.87 -25.77 3.15
N ALA A 369 -11.06 -24.44 3.18
CA ALA A 369 -12.27 -23.84 2.66
C ALA A 369 -12.38 -24.02 1.14
N ASP A 370 -13.57 -24.38 0.65
CA ASP A 370 -13.80 -24.70 -0.77
C ASP A 370 -13.75 -23.47 -1.70
N ARG A 371 -14.10 -22.29 -1.17
CA ARG A 371 -14.08 -21.01 -1.90
C ARG A 371 -14.15 -19.80 -0.97
N SER A 372 -13.91 -18.62 -1.51
CA SER A 372 -14.11 -17.36 -0.81
C SER A 372 -15.58 -16.93 -0.82
N TYR A 373 -16.08 -16.49 0.33
CA TYR A 373 -17.48 -16.07 0.53
C TYR A 373 -17.66 -14.54 0.58
N GLY A 374 -16.66 -13.77 0.13
CA GLY A 374 -16.66 -12.32 0.28
C GLY A 374 -17.83 -11.60 -0.41
N ILE A 375 -18.26 -12.09 -1.58
CA ILE A 375 -19.38 -11.49 -2.33
C ILE A 375 -20.71 -11.80 -1.63
N GLU A 376 -20.83 -12.98 -1.03
CA GLU A 376 -22.02 -13.42 -0.30
C GLU A 376 -22.15 -12.71 1.03
N VAL A 377 -21.04 -12.44 1.73
CA VAL A 377 -21.02 -11.54 2.90
C VAL A 377 -21.47 -10.13 2.49
N ALA A 378 -21.01 -9.63 1.34
CA ALA A 378 -21.45 -8.34 0.82
C ALA A 378 -22.96 -8.31 0.49
N ARG A 379 -23.51 -9.44 0.02
CA ARG A 379 -24.95 -9.61 -0.21
C ARG A 379 -25.74 -9.50 1.10
N LEU A 380 -25.29 -10.20 2.14
CA LEU A 380 -25.89 -10.14 3.48
C LEU A 380 -25.81 -8.74 4.09
N ALA A 381 -24.72 -8.01 3.83
CA ALA A 381 -24.55 -6.61 4.23
C ALA A 381 -25.46 -5.62 3.47
N GLY A 382 -26.27 -6.10 2.52
CA GLY A 382 -27.23 -5.27 1.78
C GLY A 382 -26.64 -4.50 0.61
N LEU A 383 -25.48 -4.92 0.06
CA LEU A 383 -24.94 -4.26 -1.12
C LEU A 383 -25.90 -4.35 -2.32
N PRO A 384 -26.04 -3.29 -3.14
CA PRO A 384 -26.98 -3.29 -4.25
C PRO A 384 -26.72 -4.44 -5.25
N ARG A 385 -27.79 -5.08 -5.72
CA ARG A 385 -27.73 -6.19 -6.70
C ARG A 385 -26.83 -5.90 -7.92
N PRO A 386 -26.85 -4.69 -8.53
CA PRO A 386 -25.95 -4.39 -9.66
C PRO A 386 -24.46 -4.45 -9.29
N VAL A 387 -24.10 -4.07 -8.06
CA VAL A 387 -22.73 -4.11 -7.55
C VAL A 387 -22.31 -5.56 -7.32
N LEU A 388 -23.17 -6.37 -6.70
CA LEU A 388 -22.91 -7.79 -6.47
C LEU A 388 -22.73 -8.56 -7.78
N LYS A 389 -23.59 -8.30 -8.77
CA LYS A 389 -23.49 -8.90 -10.11
C LYS A 389 -22.14 -8.57 -10.75
N ARG A 390 -21.73 -7.30 -10.70
CA ARG A 390 -20.44 -6.88 -11.24
C ARG A 390 -19.26 -7.49 -10.49
N ALA A 391 -19.34 -7.59 -9.16
CA ALA A 391 -18.30 -8.21 -8.36
C ALA A 391 -18.12 -9.70 -8.73
N PHE A 392 -19.22 -10.40 -8.95
CA PHE A 392 -19.21 -11.81 -9.37
C PHE A 392 -18.59 -11.99 -10.76
N ASP A 393 -18.99 -11.16 -11.73
CA ASP A 393 -18.41 -11.18 -13.08
C ASP A 393 -16.89 -10.91 -13.05
N LEU A 394 -16.44 -9.99 -12.19
CA LEU A 394 -15.02 -9.67 -12.02
C LEU A 394 -14.25 -10.80 -11.35
N LEU A 395 -14.80 -11.42 -10.31
CA LEU A 395 -14.17 -12.56 -9.63
C LEU A 395 -13.91 -13.70 -10.60
N GLN A 396 -14.92 -14.10 -11.37
CA GLN A 396 -14.76 -15.16 -12.39
C GLN A 396 -13.71 -14.82 -13.44
N ARG A 397 -13.57 -13.52 -13.77
CA ARG A 397 -12.57 -13.07 -14.73
C ARG A 397 -11.17 -13.15 -14.13
N PHE A 398 -10.98 -12.72 -12.89
CA PHE A 398 -9.67 -12.78 -12.22
C PHE A 398 -9.23 -14.22 -11.98
N GLU A 399 -10.12 -15.11 -11.53
CA GLU A 399 -9.82 -16.54 -11.37
C GLU A 399 -9.44 -17.21 -12.71
N LYS A 400 -10.06 -16.79 -13.82
CA LYS A 400 -9.70 -17.26 -15.16
C LYS A 400 -8.36 -16.68 -15.62
N GLU A 401 -8.10 -15.40 -15.38
CA GLU A 401 -6.85 -14.73 -15.74
C GLU A 401 -5.67 -15.27 -14.92
N GLU A 402 -5.87 -15.65 -13.65
CA GLU A 402 -4.86 -16.37 -12.85
C GLU A 402 -4.59 -17.78 -13.37
N ARG A 403 -5.62 -18.49 -13.86
CA ARG A 403 -5.47 -19.83 -14.46
C ARG A 403 -4.88 -19.82 -15.89
N THR A 404 -5.03 -18.71 -16.62
CA THR A 404 -4.55 -18.55 -18.01
C THR A 404 -3.32 -17.64 -18.13
N GLY A 405 -2.83 -17.12 -17.00
CA GLY A 405 -1.68 -16.25 -16.89
C GLY A 405 -0.37 -16.97 -17.19
N ASN A 406 0.15 -16.71 -18.38
CA ASN A 406 1.50 -16.98 -18.85
C ASN A 406 2.54 -16.45 -17.83
N PHE A 407 3.08 -17.33 -16.98
CA PHE A 407 4.27 -17.05 -16.18
C PHE A 407 5.37 -18.09 -16.44
N PRO A 408 6.61 -17.65 -16.71
CA PRO A 408 7.76 -18.53 -16.86
C PRO A 408 8.04 -19.21 -15.52
N LYS A 409 8.02 -20.55 -15.49
CA LYS A 409 8.59 -21.32 -14.39
C LYS A 409 10.12 -21.15 -14.41
N LYS A 410 10.62 -20.08 -13.82
CA LYS A 410 12.00 -20.02 -13.34
C LYS A 410 12.09 -20.88 -12.08
N LYS A 411 12.46 -22.14 -12.23
CA LYS A 411 13.21 -22.84 -11.17
C LYS A 411 14.69 -22.59 -11.43
N LYS A 412 15.34 -21.78 -10.58
CA LYS A 412 16.75 -21.99 -10.27
C LYS A 412 16.80 -22.79 -8.98
N GLU A 413 17.03 -24.09 -9.11
CA GLU A 413 17.53 -24.89 -8.01
C GLU A 413 19.02 -24.56 -7.79
N VAL A 414 19.34 -24.22 -6.54
CA VAL A 414 20.64 -24.42 -5.91
C VAL A 414 20.71 -25.91 -5.54
N PRO A 415 21.89 -26.56 -5.63
CA PRO A 415 21.97 -27.92 -6.15
C PRO A 415 21.56 -28.99 -5.16
N GLY A 416 20.88 -30.01 -5.70
CA GLY A 416 20.75 -31.32 -5.09
C GLY A 416 19.33 -31.64 -4.66
N ILE A 417 18.54 -32.19 -5.58
CA ILE A 417 17.88 -33.51 -5.48
C ILE A 417 17.06 -33.68 -6.76
N ARG A 418 17.38 -34.74 -7.51
CA ARG A 418 16.75 -35.11 -8.78
C ARG A 418 15.23 -35.26 -8.62
N GLN A 419 14.46 -34.52 -9.40
CA GLN A 419 13.08 -34.91 -9.73
C GLN A 419 12.91 -34.95 -11.25
N MET A 420 12.73 -36.17 -11.74
CA MET A 420 12.39 -36.51 -13.12
C MET A 420 10.91 -36.15 -13.33
N GLU A 421 10.60 -35.12 -14.10
CA GLU A 421 9.28 -34.94 -14.71
C GLU A 421 9.44 -35.11 -16.22
N LEU A 422 9.19 -36.34 -16.67
CA LEU A 422 8.88 -36.67 -18.06
C LEU A 422 7.59 -35.94 -18.46
N PHE A 423 7.51 -35.51 -19.72
CA PHE A 423 6.41 -34.78 -20.41
C PHE A 423 6.55 -33.23 -20.47
N ASP A 424 7.54 -32.75 -21.23
CA ASP A 424 7.42 -31.64 -22.23
C ASP A 424 8.76 -31.38 -22.98
N SER A 425 9.61 -32.41 -23.14
CA SER A 425 11.01 -32.21 -23.56
C SER A 425 11.17 -31.75 -25.01
N GLY A 426 10.24 -32.09 -25.90
CA GLY A 426 10.33 -31.77 -27.33
C GLY A 426 10.09 -30.29 -27.65
N ARG A 427 9.06 -29.67 -27.04
CA ARG A 427 8.74 -28.25 -27.26
C ARG A 427 9.77 -27.34 -26.63
N HIS A 428 10.22 -27.66 -25.43
CA HIS A 428 11.24 -26.89 -24.73
C HIS A 428 12.56 -26.86 -25.51
N ALA A 429 12.98 -27.98 -26.11
CA ALA A 429 14.21 -28.03 -26.90
C ALA A 429 14.21 -27.05 -28.08
N VAL A 430 13.11 -26.96 -28.84
CA VAL A 430 13.01 -26.03 -29.98
C VAL A 430 12.96 -24.58 -29.53
N ILE A 431 12.28 -24.29 -28.41
CA ILE A 431 12.18 -22.94 -27.85
C ILE A 431 13.52 -22.47 -27.29
N GLU A 432 14.27 -23.34 -26.62
CA GLU A 432 15.62 -23.05 -26.13
C GLU A 432 16.58 -22.78 -27.28
N GLU A 433 16.55 -23.60 -28.33
CA GLU A 433 17.41 -23.42 -29.50
C GLU A 433 17.09 -22.10 -30.23
N LEU A 434 15.81 -21.73 -30.34
CA LEU A 434 15.43 -20.43 -30.90
C LEU A 434 15.88 -19.24 -30.04
N ALA A 435 15.73 -19.36 -28.71
CA ALA A 435 16.12 -18.30 -27.78
C ALA A 435 17.64 -18.09 -27.70
N ALA A 436 18.42 -19.12 -28.02
CA ALA A 436 19.89 -19.07 -28.04
C ALA A 436 20.47 -18.47 -29.33
N ILE A 437 19.66 -18.25 -30.36
CA ILE A 437 20.14 -17.66 -31.62
C ILE A 437 20.33 -16.16 -31.46
N GLU A 438 21.52 -15.67 -31.83
CA GLU A 438 21.86 -14.25 -31.91
C GLU A 438 21.72 -13.76 -33.36
N PRO A 439 20.61 -13.10 -33.75
CA PRO A 439 20.29 -12.85 -35.15
C PRO A 439 21.27 -11.86 -35.81
N ASP A 440 21.75 -10.89 -35.05
CA ASP A 440 22.64 -9.82 -35.52
C ASP A 440 24.05 -10.32 -35.85
N GLY A 441 24.40 -11.54 -35.41
CA GLY A 441 25.68 -12.20 -35.69
C GLY A 441 25.66 -13.17 -36.87
N LEU A 442 24.50 -13.39 -37.51
CA LEU A 442 24.35 -14.40 -38.56
C LEU A 442 24.45 -13.81 -39.97
N THR A 443 25.09 -14.54 -40.87
CA THR A 443 25.00 -14.24 -42.30
C THR A 443 23.60 -14.60 -42.82
N PRO A 444 23.08 -13.91 -43.85
CA PRO A 444 21.73 -14.17 -44.36
C PRO A 444 21.49 -15.63 -44.76
N PHE A 445 22.51 -16.30 -45.29
CA PHE A 445 22.44 -17.72 -45.67
C PHE A 445 22.32 -18.63 -44.43
N ARG A 446 23.11 -18.38 -43.38
CA ARG A 446 23.05 -19.16 -42.13
C ARG A 446 21.74 -18.91 -41.35
N ALA A 447 21.23 -17.69 -41.38
CA ALA A 447 19.93 -17.38 -40.80
C ALA A 447 18.79 -18.14 -41.49
N LEU A 448 18.83 -18.23 -42.83
CA LEU A 448 17.83 -18.99 -43.60
C LEU A 448 17.92 -20.50 -43.31
N GLU A 449 19.14 -21.06 -43.27
CA GLU A 449 19.37 -22.48 -42.94
C GLU A 449 18.83 -22.84 -41.55
N LEU A 450 19.11 -22.01 -40.54
CA LEU A 450 18.60 -22.18 -39.18
C LEU A 450 17.07 -22.14 -39.11
N LEU A 451 16.42 -21.24 -39.86
CA LEU A 451 14.96 -21.16 -39.92
C LEU A 451 14.35 -22.44 -40.50
N TYR A 452 14.95 -23.03 -41.53
CA TYR A 452 14.51 -24.31 -42.08
C TYR A 452 14.65 -25.44 -41.06
N THR A 453 15.80 -25.54 -40.37
CA THR A 453 16.04 -26.57 -39.35
C THR A 453 15.06 -26.47 -38.18
N LEU A 454 14.81 -25.26 -37.66
CA LEU A 454 13.86 -25.05 -36.57
C LEU A 454 12.42 -25.34 -37.00
N SER A 455 12.04 -24.96 -38.22
CA SER A 455 10.72 -25.27 -38.76
C SER A 455 10.50 -26.78 -38.92
N GLU A 456 11.53 -27.53 -39.28
CA GLU A 456 11.44 -29.00 -39.45
C GLU A 456 11.29 -29.69 -38.09
N LYS A 457 12.16 -29.36 -37.13
CA LYS A 457 12.07 -29.86 -35.73
C LYS A 457 10.72 -29.53 -35.08
N SER A 458 10.23 -28.30 -35.28
CA SER A 458 8.92 -27.90 -34.74
C SER A 458 7.77 -28.73 -35.32
N ARG A 459 7.81 -29.06 -36.62
CA ARG A 459 6.80 -29.92 -37.26
C ARG A 459 6.87 -31.36 -36.78
N GLU A 460 8.05 -31.89 -36.50
CA GLU A 460 8.20 -33.24 -35.93
C GLU A 460 7.61 -33.33 -34.52
N VAL A 461 7.87 -32.34 -33.66
CA VAL A 461 7.27 -32.26 -32.32
C VAL A 461 5.74 -32.22 -32.40
N LEU A 462 5.19 -31.37 -33.27
CA LEU A 462 3.73 -31.26 -33.48
C LEU A 462 3.10 -32.54 -34.07
N ARG A 463 3.83 -33.28 -34.90
CA ARG A 463 3.36 -34.57 -35.44
C ARG A 463 3.37 -35.67 -34.38
N SER A 464 4.37 -35.68 -33.49
CA SER A 464 4.47 -36.68 -32.42
C SER A 464 3.32 -36.59 -31.41
N GLU A 465 2.81 -35.38 -31.14
CA GLU A 465 1.68 -35.17 -30.22
C GLU A 465 0.33 -35.65 -30.79
N ASN A 466 0.11 -35.47 -32.09
CA ASN A 466 -1.14 -35.92 -32.74
C ASN A 466 -1.28 -37.45 -32.80
N HIS A 467 -0.18 -38.21 -32.64
CA HIS A 467 -0.23 -39.68 -32.52
C HIS A 467 -0.42 -40.18 -31.08
N THR A 468 -0.24 -39.32 -30.07
CA THR A 468 -0.49 -39.67 -28.66
C THR A 468 -1.90 -39.34 -28.17
N SER A 469 -2.75 -38.75 -29.03
CA SER A 469 -4.13 -38.34 -28.68
C SER A 469 -5.23 -39.13 -29.41
N SER A 470 -4.90 -40.27 -30.04
CA SER A 470 -5.86 -41.18 -30.68
C SER A 470 -6.06 -42.46 -29.88
#